data_AF-X0TZX3-F1
#
_entry.id   AF-X0TZX3-F1
#
_cell.length_a   1.000
_cell.length_b   1.000
_cell.length_c   1.000
_cell.angle_alpha   90.00
_cell.angle_beta   90.00
_cell.angle_gamma   90.00
#
_symmetry.space_group_name_H-M   'P 1'
#
loop_
_entity.id
_entity.type
_entity.pdbx_description
1 polymer ?
#
loop_
_entity_poly.entity_id
_entity_poly.type
_entity_poly.pdbx_seq_one_letter_code
_entity_poly.pdbx_strand_id
1 'polypeptide(L)'
;ARVPPFDWIRDYFELSRNHYDKVGHFAQGFVPALITREVLLRTTPLRKGKMMLFLVLSVCLAFSAVYELVEWGVAEITEAEDFLGTQGDVWDTQKDMAYCLVGAIAALLFLRRRHDRELLEGAIELPP
;
A
#
# COMPACT_ATOMS: atom_id res chain seq x y z
N ALA A 1 -2.41 14.06 0.87
CA ALA A 1 -2.86 15.09 -0.10
C ALA A 1 -4.37 15.42 0.01
N ARG A 2 -4.88 16.46 -0.69
CA ARG A 2 -6.35 16.56 -0.96
C ARG A 2 -6.68 15.55 -2.05
N VAL A 3 -7.62 14.63 -1.79
CA VAL A 3 -8.10 13.67 -2.79
C VAL A 3 -9.54 14.06 -3.17
N PRO A 4 -9.73 14.83 -4.26
CA PRO A 4 -11.04 15.38 -4.65
C PRO A 4 -12.19 14.38 -4.72
N PRO A 5 -12.00 13.10 -5.14
CA PRO A 5 -13.09 12.13 -5.18
C PRO A 5 -13.64 11.71 -3.80
N PHE A 6 -12.91 11.97 -2.71
CA PHE A 6 -13.27 11.53 -1.36
C PHE A 6 -13.57 12.70 -0.39
N ASP A 7 -13.39 13.94 -0.85
CA ASP A 7 -13.63 15.16 -0.06
C ASP A 7 -15.09 15.27 0.44
N TRP A 8 -16.07 14.76 -0.31
CA TRP A 8 -17.49 14.79 0.07
C TRP A 8 -17.80 14.02 1.35
N ILE A 9 -17.00 13.01 1.71
CA ILE A 9 -17.18 12.24 2.94
C ILE A 9 -16.57 12.98 4.14
N ARG A 10 -15.41 13.63 3.94
CA ARG A 10 -14.82 14.52 4.96
C ARG A 10 -15.82 15.61 5.35
N ASP A 11 -16.44 16.24 4.35
CA ASP A 11 -17.40 17.33 4.55
C ASP A 11 -18.70 16.84 5.20
N TYR A 12 -19.09 15.57 4.98
CA TYR A 12 -20.24 14.94 5.65
C TYR A 12 -19.99 14.61 7.13
N PHE A 13 -18.75 14.29 7.52
CA PHE A 13 -18.39 13.89 8.89
C PHE A 13 -17.65 15.00 9.69
N GLU A 14 -17.55 16.22 9.16
CA GLU A 14 -16.87 17.36 9.80
C GLU A 14 -15.43 17.05 10.28
N LEU A 15 -14.74 16.14 9.57
CA LEU A 15 -13.40 15.71 9.93
C LEU A 15 -12.40 16.83 9.60
N SER A 16 -11.71 17.34 10.62
CA SER A 16 -10.73 18.44 10.48
C SER A 16 -9.48 18.09 9.68
N ARG A 17 -9.29 16.82 9.31
CA ARG A 17 -8.15 16.30 8.52
C ARG A 17 -8.62 15.29 7.48
N ASN A 18 -7.84 15.13 6.42
CA ASN A 18 -8.11 14.12 5.39
C ASN A 18 -7.64 12.72 5.86
N HIS A 19 -8.40 12.08 6.74
CA HIS A 19 -8.10 10.71 7.22
C HIS A 19 -8.20 9.64 6.11
N TYR A 20 -8.75 9.98 4.94
CA TYR A 20 -8.87 9.06 3.80
C TYR A 20 -7.54 8.70 3.16
N ASP A 21 -6.54 9.59 3.26
CA ASP A 21 -5.18 9.32 2.78
C ASP A 21 -4.63 8.04 3.43
N LYS A 22 -4.79 7.93 4.76
CA LYS A 22 -4.34 6.77 5.53
C LYS A 22 -5.06 5.48 5.14
N VAL A 23 -6.33 5.57 4.76
CA VAL A 23 -7.09 4.43 4.21
C VAL A 23 -6.55 4.02 2.84
N GLY A 24 -6.21 5.01 2.01
CA GLY A 24 -5.51 4.82 0.73
C GLY A 24 -4.19 4.07 0.93
N HIS A 25 -3.32 4.55 1.83
CA HIS A 25 -2.05 3.89 2.12
C HIS A 25 -2.23 2.49 2.73
N PHE A 26 -3.21 2.28 3.61
CA PHE A 26 -3.55 0.94 4.08
C PHE A 26 -3.91 0.00 2.92
N ALA A 27 -4.80 0.44 2.01
CA ALA A 27 -5.18 -0.34 0.83
C ALA A 27 -3.99 -0.57 -0.12
N GLN A 28 -3.12 0.43 -0.27
CA GLN A 28 -1.86 0.38 -1.02
C GLN A 28 -0.86 -0.63 -0.44
N GLY A 29 -0.94 -0.95 0.84
CA GLY A 29 -0.23 -2.09 1.41
C GLY A 29 -0.97 -3.41 1.21
N PHE A 30 -2.26 -3.41 1.54
CA PHE A 30 -3.08 -4.60 1.65
C PHE A 30 -3.22 -5.37 0.33
N VAL A 31 -3.60 -4.67 -0.76
CA VAL A 31 -3.86 -5.31 -2.05
C VAL A 31 -2.54 -5.74 -2.73
N PRO A 32 -1.53 -4.87 -2.87
CA PRO A 32 -0.28 -5.23 -3.51
C PRO A 32 0.48 -6.35 -2.77
N ALA A 33 0.32 -6.50 -1.46
CA ALA A 33 0.97 -7.59 -0.72
C ALA A 33 0.64 -8.98 -1.29
N LEU A 34 -0.62 -9.23 -1.66
CA LEU A 34 -1.01 -10.50 -2.26
C LEU A 34 -0.50 -10.65 -3.69
N ILE A 35 -0.56 -9.56 -4.48
CA ILE A 35 -0.07 -9.55 -5.86
C ILE A 35 1.44 -9.81 -5.89
N THR A 36 2.23 -9.09 -5.09
CA THR A 36 3.67 -9.28 -4.98
C THR A 36 3.99 -10.70 -4.53
N ARG A 37 3.26 -11.22 -3.52
CA ARG A 37 3.44 -12.59 -3.06
C ARG A 37 3.21 -13.60 -4.19
N GLU A 38 2.15 -13.42 -4.97
CA GLU A 38 1.81 -14.27 -6.09
C GLU A 38 2.86 -14.24 -7.20
N VAL A 39 3.26 -13.04 -7.62
CA VAL A 39 4.33 -12.85 -8.61
C VAL A 39 5.58 -13.57 -8.15
N LEU A 40 6.04 -13.31 -6.91
CA LEU A 40 7.25 -13.96 -6.39
C LEU A 40 7.13 -15.49 -6.36
N LEU A 41 5.96 -16.05 -6.01
CA LEU A 41 5.76 -17.50 -5.98
C LEU A 41 5.70 -18.13 -7.38
N ARG A 42 5.17 -17.41 -8.38
CA ARG A 42 4.99 -17.94 -9.73
C ARG A 42 6.20 -17.74 -10.63
N THR A 43 6.97 -16.67 -10.43
CA THR A 43 8.03 -16.25 -11.36
C THR A 43 9.45 -16.44 -10.84
N THR A 44 9.62 -16.89 -9.58
CA THR A 44 10.93 -17.05 -8.95
C THR A 44 11.03 -18.40 -8.22
N PRO A 45 12.25 -18.91 -7.95
CA PRO A 45 12.44 -20.12 -7.14
C PRO A 45 12.19 -19.90 -5.63
N LEU A 46 11.68 -18.73 -5.23
CA LEU A 46 11.51 -18.36 -3.84
C LEU A 46 10.43 -19.22 -3.17
N ARG A 47 10.82 -19.89 -2.08
CA ARG A 47 9.89 -20.72 -1.30
C ARG A 47 9.06 -19.87 -0.33
N LYS A 48 7.88 -20.38 0.00
CA LYS A 48 7.05 -19.86 1.11
C LYS A 48 7.90 -19.84 2.39
N GLY A 49 7.97 -18.70 3.07
CA GLY A 49 8.75 -18.58 4.29
C GLY A 49 9.06 -17.13 4.68
N LYS A 50 9.95 -16.95 5.65
CA LYS A 50 10.31 -15.63 6.20
C LYS A 50 10.88 -14.68 5.15
N MET A 51 11.72 -15.18 4.24
CA MET A 51 12.30 -14.36 3.18
C MET A 51 11.23 -13.82 2.23
N MET A 52 10.23 -14.63 1.89
CA MET A 52 9.10 -14.17 1.08
C MET A 52 8.29 -13.09 1.77
N LEU A 53 8.00 -13.25 3.07
CA LEU A 53 7.32 -12.21 3.85
C LEU A 53 8.13 -10.91 3.84
N PHE A 54 9.44 -10.99 4.09
CA PHE A 54 10.33 -9.84 4.08
C PHE A 54 10.34 -9.10 2.73
N LEU A 55 10.42 -9.84 1.62
CA LEU A 55 10.43 -9.23 0.28
C LEU A 55 9.09 -8.61 -0.08
N VAL A 56 7.97 -9.26 0.25
CA VAL A 56 6.63 -8.69 0.03
C VAL A 56 6.48 -7.37 0.79
N LEU A 57 6.81 -7.35 2.08
CA LEU A 57 6.71 -6.13 2.89
C LEU A 57 7.66 -5.02 2.38
N SER A 58 8.87 -5.39 1.97
CA SER A 58 9.84 -4.46 1.38
C SER A 58 9.33 -3.83 0.09
N VAL A 59 8.69 -4.60 -0.79
CA VAL A 59 8.12 -4.10 -2.04
C VAL A 59 6.94 -3.16 -1.77
N CYS A 60 6.03 -3.50 -0.85
CA CYS A 60 4.94 -2.60 -0.46
C CYS A 60 5.46 -1.26 0.11
N LEU A 61 6.48 -1.32 0.98
CA LEU A 61 7.12 -0.12 1.51
C LEU A 61 7.83 0.69 0.43
N ALA A 62 8.55 0.04 -0.48
CA ALA A 62 9.22 0.72 -1.58
C ALA A 62 8.21 1.44 -2.50
N PHE A 63 7.07 0.80 -2.79
CA PHE A 63 6.01 1.44 -3.56
C PHE A 63 5.44 2.66 -2.83
N SER A 64 5.24 2.57 -1.51
CA SER A 64 4.85 3.71 -0.69
C SER A 64 5.88 4.83 -0.70
N ALA A 65 7.15 4.51 -0.53
CA ALA A 65 8.21 5.50 -0.56
C ALA A 65 8.29 6.23 -1.91
N VAL A 66 8.10 5.51 -3.02
CA VAL A 66 8.07 6.14 -4.36
C VAL A 66 6.89 7.09 -4.49
N TYR A 67 5.69 6.71 -4.03
CA TYR A 67 4.52 7.59 -4.04
C TYR A 67 4.80 8.91 -3.28
N GLU A 68 5.33 8.80 -2.06
CA GLU A 68 5.68 9.94 -1.21
C GLU A 68 6.78 10.82 -1.82
N LEU A 69 7.79 10.22 -2.45
CA LEU A 69 8.85 10.96 -3.14
C LEU A 69 8.31 11.73 -4.35
N VAL A 70 7.31 11.19 -5.05
CA VAL A 70 6.63 11.87 -6.15
C VAL A 70 5.80 13.04 -5.61
N GLU A 71 5.03 12.84 -4.55
CA GLU A 71 4.26 13.92 -3.92
C GLU A 71 5.17 15.06 -3.44
N TRP A 72 6.27 14.73 -2.76
CA TRP A 72 7.27 15.71 -2.35
C TRP A 72 7.87 16.45 -3.57
N GLY A 73 8.30 15.72 -4.61
CA GLY A 73 8.87 16.32 -5.81
C GLY A 73 7.91 17.24 -6.56
N VAL A 74 6.62 16.91 -6.61
CA VAL A 74 5.59 17.78 -7.21
C VAL A 74 5.40 19.04 -6.38
N ALA A 75 5.37 18.92 -5.05
CA ALA A 75 5.23 20.08 -4.17
C ALA A 75 6.40 21.06 -4.31
N GLU A 76 7.64 20.57 -4.40
CA GLU A 76 8.84 21.39 -4.64
C GLU A 76 8.78 22.14 -5.98
N ILE A 77 8.28 21.51 -7.05
CA ILE A 77 8.22 22.13 -8.39
C ILE A 77 7.10 23.19 -8.48
N THR A 78 5.97 22.94 -7.81
CA THR A 78 4.76 23.75 -7.97
C THR A 78 4.59 24.83 -6.92
N GLU A 79 5.50 24.91 -5.93
CA GLU A 79 5.38 25.74 -4.72
C GLU A 79 4.02 25.55 -4.01
N ALA A 80 3.34 24.43 -4.28
CA ALA A 80 2.03 24.12 -3.73
C ALA A 80 2.21 23.32 -2.44
N GLU A 81 2.39 24.02 -1.32
CA GLU A 81 2.38 23.40 0.02
C GLU A 81 1.08 22.62 0.28
N ASP A 82 -0.03 23.02 -0.36
CA ASP A 82 -1.31 22.29 -0.33
C ASP A 82 -1.24 20.88 -0.97
N PHE A 83 -0.23 20.61 -1.78
CA PHE A 83 0.02 19.30 -2.39
C PHE A 83 0.78 18.36 -1.45
N LEU A 84 1.60 18.92 -0.54
CA LEU A 84 2.14 18.18 0.59
C LEU A 84 0.96 17.80 1.50
N GLY A 85 0.66 16.50 1.58
CA GLY A 85 -0.35 15.94 2.48
C GLY A 85 -0.16 16.31 3.95
N THR A 86 1.01 16.84 4.30
CA THR A 86 1.44 17.18 5.65
C THR A 86 0.39 17.96 6.43
N GLN A 87 -0.31 18.95 5.85
CA GLN A 87 -1.24 19.82 6.60
C GLN A 87 -0.62 20.33 7.92
N GLY A 88 0.71 20.56 7.93
CA GLY A 88 1.49 20.93 9.14
C GLY A 88 2.07 19.75 9.95
N ASP A 89 1.94 18.51 9.50
CA ASP A 89 2.45 17.30 10.13
C ASP A 89 3.74 16.81 9.46
N VAL A 90 4.87 17.09 10.09
CA VAL A 90 6.20 16.68 9.58
C VAL A 90 6.41 15.17 9.52
N TRP A 91 5.51 14.38 10.12
CA TRP A 91 5.59 12.92 10.16
C TRP A 91 4.57 12.25 9.22
N ASP A 92 3.90 13.01 8.35
CA ASP A 92 2.79 12.49 7.54
C ASP A 92 3.24 11.32 6.66
N THR A 93 4.27 11.53 5.84
CA THR A 93 4.92 10.52 5.01
C THR A 93 5.33 9.26 5.77
N GLN A 94 5.91 9.40 6.98
CA GLN A 94 6.28 8.23 7.79
C GLN A 94 5.05 7.48 8.29
N LYS A 95 3.97 8.19 8.65
CA LYS A 95 2.70 7.58 9.02
C LYS A 95 2.08 6.88 7.82
N ASP A 96 2.12 7.45 6.62
CA ASP A 96 1.61 6.83 5.39
C ASP A 96 2.31 5.52 5.08
N MET A 97 3.64 5.53 5.09
CA MET A 97 4.43 4.30 4.96
C MET A 97 4.10 3.28 6.06
N ALA A 98 3.85 3.71 7.29
CA ALA A 98 3.45 2.82 8.38
C ALA A 98 2.05 2.22 8.16
N TYR A 99 1.07 3.00 7.70
CA TYR A 99 -0.27 2.51 7.34
C TYR A 99 -0.19 1.50 6.19
N CYS A 100 0.63 1.75 5.18
CA CYS A 100 0.94 0.79 4.12
C CYS A 100 1.53 -0.51 4.69
N LEU A 101 2.52 -0.42 5.57
CA LEU A 101 3.11 -1.60 6.19
C LEU A 101 2.08 -2.41 7.00
N VAL A 102 1.23 -1.75 7.78
CA VAL A 102 0.15 -2.38 8.54
C VAL A 102 -0.85 -3.07 7.60
N GLY A 103 -1.23 -2.43 6.49
CA GLY A 103 -2.08 -3.03 5.46
C GLY A 103 -1.49 -4.30 4.86
N ALA A 104 -0.21 -4.26 4.48
CA ALA A 104 0.49 -5.41 3.93
C ALA A 104 0.59 -6.58 4.94
N ILE A 105 0.89 -6.27 6.21
CA ILE A 105 0.92 -7.26 7.29
C ILE A 105 -0.48 -7.87 7.49
N ALA A 106 -1.53 -7.05 7.53
CA ALA A 106 -2.90 -7.54 7.69
C ALA A 106 -3.30 -8.50 6.56
N ALA A 107 -3.01 -8.15 5.30
CA ALA A 107 -3.27 -9.04 4.16
C ALA A 107 -2.57 -10.40 4.31
N LEU A 108 -1.29 -10.40 4.69
CA LEU A 108 -0.52 -11.63 4.88
C LEU A 108 -0.96 -12.44 6.12
N LEU A 109 -1.46 -11.79 7.17
CA LEU A 109 -1.96 -12.48 8.36
C LEU A 109 -3.32 -13.14 8.09
N PHE A 110 -4.26 -12.41 7.48
CA PHE A 110 -5.64 -12.86 7.33
C PHE A 110 -5.89 -13.67 6.06
N LEU A 111 -5.21 -13.35 4.95
CA LEU A 111 -5.53 -13.93 3.65
C LEU A 111 -4.52 -14.97 3.15
N ARG A 112 -3.34 -15.11 3.78
CA ARG A 112 -2.30 -16.05 3.32
C ARG A 112 -2.80 -17.48 3.12
N ARG A 113 -3.58 -18.02 4.06
CA ARG A 113 -4.11 -19.39 3.96
C ARG A 113 -5.09 -19.55 2.81
N ARG A 114 -5.93 -18.54 2.58
CA ARG A 114 -6.88 -18.52 1.47
C ARG A 114 -6.14 -18.41 0.14
N HIS A 115 -5.19 -17.48 0.05
CA HIS A 115 -4.35 -17.29 -1.12
C HIS A 115 -3.54 -18.54 -1.45
N ASP A 116 -3.04 -19.26 -0.44
CA ASP A 116 -2.39 -20.55 -0.64
C ASP A 116 -3.29 -21.59 -1.31
N ARG A 117 -4.60 -21.60 -1.01
CA ARG A 117 -5.57 -22.49 -1.64
C ARG A 117 -5.86 -22.06 -3.08
N GLU A 118 -6.10 -20.77 -3.29
CA GLU A 118 -6.38 -20.22 -4.63
C GLU A 118 -5.19 -20.42 -5.60
N LEU A 119 -3.94 -20.33 -5.10
CA LEU A 119 -2.74 -20.65 -5.89
C LEU A 119 -2.65 -22.12 -6.30
N LEU A 120 -3.17 -23.05 -5.48
CA LEU A 120 -3.21 -24.47 -5.82
C LEU A 120 -4.31 -24.78 -6.84
N GLU A 121 -5.47 -24.14 -6.70
CA GLU A 121 -6.59 -24.25 -7.64
C GLU A 121 -6.20 -23.66 -9.02
N GLY A 122 -5.62 -22.46 -9.05
CA GLY A 122 -5.17 -21.80 -10.28
C GLY A 122 -3.91 -22.38 -10.91
N ALA A 123 -3.23 -23.35 -10.26
CA ALA A 123 -2.14 -24.10 -10.88
C ALA A 123 -2.66 -25.22 -11.81
N ILE A 124 -3.94 -25.59 -11.68
CA ILE A 124 -4.58 -26.62 -12.51
C ILE A 124 -4.95 -26.06 -13.91
N GLU A 125 -4.97 -24.73 -14.08
CA GLU A 125 -5.49 -24.07 -15.29
C GLU A 125 -4.44 -23.53 -16.27
N LEU A 126 -3.13 -23.61 -15.98
CA LEU A 126 -2.11 -23.16 -16.93
C LEU A 126 -1.74 -24.33 -17.88
N PRO A 127 -2.09 -24.25 -19.18
CA PRO A 127 -1.57 -25.20 -20.15
C PRO A 127 -0.05 -25.06 -20.28
N PRO A 128 0.66 -26.14 -20.68
CA PRO A 128 2.12 -26.19 -20.75
C PRO A 128 2.74 -25.15 -21.70
#